data_AF-A0A645IHU1-F1
#
_entry.id   AF-A0A645IHU1-F1
#
_cell.length_a   1.000
_cell.length_b   1.000
_cell.length_c   1.000
_cell.angle_alpha   90.00
_cell.angle_beta   90.00
_cell.angle_gamma   90.00
#
_symmetry.space_group_name_H-M   'P 1'
#
loop_
_entity.id
_entity.type
_entity.pdbx_description
1 polymer ?
#
loop_
_entity_poly.entity_id
_entity_poly.type
_entity_poly.pdbx_seq_one_letter_code
_entity_poly.pdbx_strand_id
1 'polypeptide(L)' 'MPVNEYYLAQGGSKDAKSVGDRLTSEDYGIATAKKNTELNEKINKALEELKKNGEYEKIYVKWFGKKPE' A
#
# COMPACT_ATOMS: atom_id res chain seq x y z
N MET A 1 1.75 7.48 -5.42
CA MET A 1 1.60 7.94 -4.02
C MET A 1 0.22 7.53 -3.54
N PRO A 2 0.10 6.79 -2.43
CA PRO A 2 -1.17 6.19 -2.00
C PRO A 2 -2.26 7.22 -1.71
N VAL A 3 -1.93 8.37 -1.09
CA VAL A 3 -2.92 9.42 -0.80
C VAL A 3 -3.53 10.00 -2.09
N ASN A 4 -2.70 10.32 -3.09
CA ASN A 4 -3.16 10.85 -4.36
C ASN A 4 -3.97 9.80 -5.15
N GLU A 5 -3.53 8.54 -5.15
CA GLU A 5 -4.26 7.44 -5.78
C GLU A 5 -5.64 7.21 -5.13
N TYR A 6 -5.74 7.31 -3.81
CA TYR A 6 -7.02 7.23 -3.11
C TYR A 6 -7.95 8.40 -3.48
N TYR A 7 -7.44 9.63 -3.50
CA TYR A 7 -8.21 10.81 -3.88
C TYR A 7 -8.78 10.70 -5.31
N LEU A 8 -7.95 10.24 -6.25
CA LEU A 8 -8.38 9.97 -7.63
C LEU A 8 -9.49 8.88 -7.64
N ALA A 9 -9.29 7.78 -6.92
CA ALA A 9 -10.25 6.68 -6.83
C ALA A 9 -11.60 7.08 -6.20
N GLN A 10 -11.63 8.07 -5.30
CA GLN A 10 -12.86 8.60 -4.68
C GLN A 10 -13.63 9.61 -5.54
N GLY A 11 -13.19 9.87 -6.77
CA GLY A 11 -13.88 10.75 -7.71
C GLY A 11 -13.11 12.01 -8.09
N GLY A 12 -11.94 12.25 -7.51
CA GLY A 12 -11.04 13.33 -7.89
C GLY A 12 -10.47 13.20 -9.31
N SER A 13 -10.61 12.02 -9.94
CA SER A 13 -10.22 11.79 -11.34
C SER A 13 -10.97 12.63 -12.37
N LYS A 14 -12.09 13.28 -11.98
CA LYS A 14 -12.81 14.22 -12.86
C LYS A 14 -12.07 15.54 -13.03
N ASP A 15 -11.30 15.94 -12.01
CA ASP A 15 -10.69 17.26 -11.91
C ASP A 15 -9.15 17.19 -11.93
N ALA A 16 -8.57 16.03 -11.60
CA ALA A 16 -7.13 15.83 -11.50
C ALA A 16 -6.69 14.49 -12.12
N LYS A 17 -5.45 14.43 -12.60
CA LYS A 17 -4.78 13.19 -13.04
C LYS A 17 -3.32 13.19 -12.60
N SER A 18 -2.78 12.02 -12.30
CA SER A 18 -1.33 11.84 -12.13
C SER A 18 -0.62 12.04 -13.47
N VAL A 19 0.46 12.82 -13.47
CA VAL A 19 1.32 13.06 -14.64
C VAL A 19 2.79 12.91 -14.25
N GLY A 20 3.59 12.40 -15.17
CA GLY A 20 5.01 12.14 -14.97
C GLY A 20 5.32 10.88 -14.16
N ASP A 21 6.59 10.52 -14.12
CA ASP A 21 7.10 9.39 -13.35
C ASP A 21 7.17 9.72 -11.84
N ARG A 22 7.12 8.67 -11.02
CA ARG A 22 7.37 8.80 -9.58
C ARG A 22 8.82 9.26 -9.38
N LEU A 23 8.98 10.50 -8.90
CA LEU A 23 10.27 11.10 -8.60
C LEU A 23 11.00 10.41 -7.45
N THR A 24 10.26 9.71 -6.58
CA THR A 24 10.78 9.00 -5.40
C THR A 24 10.17 7.61 -5.31
N SER A 25 11.01 6.61 -5.07
CA SER A 25 10.57 5.30 -4.60
C SER A 25 10.54 5.34 -3.08
N GLU A 26 9.34 5.29 -2.51
CA GLU A 26 9.13 5.31 -1.06
C GLU A 26 8.68 3.92 -0.61
N ASP A 27 9.52 3.26 0.17
CA ASP A 27 9.14 2.03 0.84
C ASP A 27 8.30 2.34 2.09
N TYR A 28 7.08 1.84 2.12
CA TYR A 28 6.20 1.95 3.29
C TYR A 28 6.34 0.73 4.20
N GLY A 29 6.48 0.96 5.51
CA GLY A 29 6.63 -0.09 6.51
C GLY A 29 5.87 0.20 7.80
N ILE A 30 5.62 -0.85 8.58
CA ILE A 30 4.99 -0.73 9.90
C ILE A 30 6.10 -0.71 10.96
N ALA A 31 6.26 0.42 11.66
CA ALA A 31 7.27 0.54 12.70
C ALA A 31 6.84 -0.15 13.99
N THR A 32 7.75 -0.90 14.60
CA THR A 32 7.60 -1.53 15.92
C THR A 32 8.73 -1.10 16.85
N ALA A 33 8.53 -1.25 18.17
CA ALA A 33 9.60 -1.01 19.13
C ALA A 33 10.76 -2.00 18.89
N LYS A 34 12.02 -1.52 18.87
CA LYS A 34 13.21 -2.33 18.55
C LYS A 34 13.34 -3.62 19.37
N LYS A 35 12.87 -3.60 20.63
CA LYS A 35 12.91 -4.75 21.54
C LYS A 35 11.75 -5.73 21.34
N ASN A 36 10.75 -5.37 20.54
CA ASN A 36 9.58 -6.20 20.28
C ASN A 36 9.76 -6.98 18.97
N THR A 37 10.75 -7.87 18.96
CA THR A 37 11.10 -8.68 17.80
C THR A 37 9.99 -9.66 17.43
N GLU A 38 9.30 -10.23 18.42
CA GLU A 38 8.19 -11.16 18.19
C GLU A 38 7.06 -10.51 17.39
N LEU A 39 6.66 -9.29 17.76
CA LEU A 39 5.62 -8.56 17.01
C LEU A 39 6.09 -8.22 15.59
N ASN A 40 7.34 -7.80 15.44
CA ASN A 40 7.92 -7.50 14.13
C ASN A 40 7.90 -8.73 13.21
N GLU A 41 8.32 -9.89 13.72
CA GLU A 41 8.30 -11.15 12.97
C GLU A 41 6.87 -11.58 12.60
N LYS A 42 5.92 -11.48 13.53
CA LYS A 42 4.50 -11.78 13.26
C LYS A 42 3.91 -10.88 12.19
N ILE A 43 4.20 -9.58 12.23
CA ILE A 43 3.73 -8.61 11.21
C ILE A 43 4.32 -8.95 9.84
N ASN A 44 5.63 -9.19 9.76
CA ASN A 44 6.28 -9.52 8.49
C ASN A 44 5.73 -10.81 7.89
N LYS A 45 5.56 -11.85 8.71
CA LYS A 45 4.98 -13.13 8.28
C LYS A 45 3.54 -12.95 7.79
N ALA A 46 2.70 -12.23 8.54
CA ALA A 46 1.32 -11.97 8.13
C ALA A 46 1.28 -11.19 6.80
N LEU A 47 2.13 -10.18 6.62
CA LEU A 47 2.23 -9.43 5.36
C LEU A 47 2.66 -10.33 4.19
N GLU A 48 3.61 -11.24 4.41
CA GLU A 48 3.98 -12.23 3.40
C GLU A 48 2.82 -13.17 3.04
N GLU A 49 2.08 -13.66 4.04
CA GLU A 49 0.93 -14.54 3.81
C GLU A 49 -0.17 -13.81 3.02
N LEU A 50 -0.47 -12.55 3.36
CA LEU A 50 -1.43 -11.71 2.64
C LEU A 50 -1.00 -11.44 1.19
N LYS A 51 0.31 -11.31 0.93
CA LYS A 51 0.83 -11.17 -0.44
C LYS A 51 0.72 -12.49 -1.20
N LYS A 52 1.05 -13.63 -0.57
CA LYS A 52 1.01 -14.97 -1.19
C LYS A 52 -0.40 -15.43 -1.51
N ASN A 53 -1.37 -15.14 -0.64
CA ASN A 53 -2.77 -15.56 -0.81
C ASN A 53 -3.61 -14.56 -1.65
N GLY A 54 -3.02 -13.45 -2.09
CA GLY A 54 -3.69 -12.42 -2.91
C GLY A 54 -4.64 -11.50 -2.12
N GLU A 55 -4.73 -11.63 -0.80
CA GLU A 55 -5.56 -10.76 0.04
C GLU A 55 -5.02 -9.33 0.09
N TYR A 56 -3.70 -9.17 0.02
CA TYR A 56 -3.07 -7.87 -0.14
C TYR A 56 -3.54 -7.17 -1.41
N GLU A 57 -3.62 -7.90 -2.52
CA GLU A 57 -4.14 -7.37 -3.79
C GLU A 57 -5.61 -6.93 -3.62
N LYS A 58 -6.45 -7.73 -2.97
CA LYS A 58 -7.86 -7.38 -2.71
C LYS A 58 -7.99 -6.10 -1.89
N ILE A 59 -7.20 -5.95 -0.83
CA ILE A 59 -7.18 -4.74 0.01
C ILE A 59 -6.73 -3.55 -0.83
N TYR A 60 -5.67 -3.70 -1.62
CA TYR A 60 -5.14 -2.63 -2.45
C TYR A 60 -6.16 -2.18 -3.51
N VAL A 61 -6.81 -3.12 -4.21
CA VAL A 61 -7.87 -2.83 -5.19
C VAL A 61 -9.07 -2.15 -4.53
N LYS A 62 -9.45 -2.58 -3.32
CA LYS A 62 -10.57 -1.97 -2.57
C LYS A 62 -10.33 -0.48 -2.30
N TRP A 63 -9.11 -0.09 -1.97
CA TRP A 63 -8.78 1.29 -1.60
C TRP A 63 -8.33 2.15 -2.79
N PHE A 64 -7.61 1.58 -3.75
CA PHE A 64 -6.97 2.34 -4.83
C PHE A 64 -7.51 2.01 -6.22
N GLY A 65 -8.41 1.04 -6.36
CA GLY A 65 -9.08 0.69 -7.63
C GLY A 65 -8.17 0.05 -8.68
N LYS A 66 -6.89 -0.19 -8.38
CA LYS A 66 -5.90 -0.83 -9.27
C LYS A 66 -5.12 -1.90 -8.53
N LYS A 67 -4.39 -2.75 -9.25
CA LYS A 67 -3.48 -3.72 -8.63
C LYS A 67 -2.21 -3.01 -8.10
N PRO A 68 -1.60 -3.51 -7.01
CA PRO A 68 -0.29 -3.05 -6.58
C PRO A 68 0.73 -3.35 -7.67
N GLU A 69 1.53 -2.35 -8.04
CA GLU A 69 2.66 -2.46 -8.99
C GLU A 69 3.91 -3.02 -8.31
#